data_AF-A0A954G958-F1
#
_entry.id   AF-A0A954G958-F1
#
_cell.length_a   1.000
_cell.length_b   1.000
_cell.length_c   1.000
_cell.angle_alpha   90.00
_cell.angle_beta   90.00
_cell.angle_gamma   90.00
#
_symmetry.space_group_name_H-M   'P 1'
#
loop_
_entity.id
_entity.type
_entity.pdbx_description
1 polymer ?
#
loop_
_entity_poly.entity_id
_entity_poly.type
_entity_poly.pdbx_seq_one_letter_code
_entity_poly.pdbx_strand_id
1 'polypeptide(L)' 'LAMLRRFFQDYKMLEGKTVEVEEFQSAAAAFPIIEDSLQRYSNQRRRGFL' A
#
# COMPACT_ATOMS: atom_id res chain seq x y z
N LEU A 1 -14.11 6.85 -6.50
CA LEU A 1 -12.68 6.42 -6.60
C LEU A 1 -11.77 7.44 -7.28
N ALA A 2 -12.23 8.20 -8.28
CA ALA A 2 -11.40 9.18 -9.00
C ALA A 2 -10.74 10.24 -8.09
N MET A 3 -11.48 10.80 -7.13
CA MET A 3 -10.92 11.77 -6.18
C MET A 3 -9.79 11.18 -5.32
N LEU A 4 -9.96 9.96 -4.81
CA LEU A 4 -8.94 9.29 -4.00
C LEU A 4 -7.67 8.99 -4.81
N ARG A 5 -7.83 8.52 -6.06
CA ARG A 5 -6.71 8.36 -7.00
C ARG A 5 -5.96 9.67 -7.19
N ARG A 6 -6.70 10.76 -7.48
CA ARG A 6 -6.12 12.08 -7.73
C ARG A 6 -5.38 12.62 -6.52
N PHE A 7 -5.95 12.47 -5.32
CA PHE A 7 -5.30 12.87 -4.07
C PHE A 7 -3.90 12.24 -3.94
N PHE A 8 -3.79 10.93 -4.13
CA PHE A 8 -2.50 10.23 -4.02
C PHE A 8 -1.52 10.55 -5.15
N GLN A 9 -2.00 10.93 -6.33
CA GLN A 9 -1.11 11.39 -7.40
C GLN A 9 -0.50 12.77 -7.08
N ASP A 10 -1.27 13.64 -6.42
CA ASP A 10 -0.88 15.04 -6.24
C ASP A 10 -0.15 15.32 -4.91
N TYR A 11 -0.40 14.55 -3.84
CA TYR A 11 0.02 14.94 -2.47
C TYR A 11 1.52 15.13 -2.28
N LYS A 12 2.36 14.55 -3.15
CA LYS A 12 3.83 14.70 -3.10
C LYS A 12 4.42 15.53 -4.23
N MET A 13 3.58 16.15 -5.05
CA MET A 13 4.03 16.94 -6.20
C MET A 13 4.96 18.09 -5.77
N LEU A 14 4.63 18.78 -4.67
CA LEU A 14 5.46 19.87 -4.13
C LEU A 14 6.75 19.38 -3.45
N GLU A 15 6.85 18.10 -3.13
CA GLU A 15 8.11 17.46 -2.68
C GLU A 15 9.01 17.07 -3.87
N GLY A 16 8.59 17.33 -5.11
CA GLY A 16 9.30 16.88 -6.32
C GLY A 16 9.24 15.36 -6.53
N LYS A 17 8.28 14.66 -5.90
CA LYS A 17 8.11 13.20 -6.03
C LYS A 17 6.86 12.88 -6.83
N THR A 18 6.98 11.90 -7.73
CA THR A 18 5.87 11.36 -8.50
C THR A 18 5.28 10.15 -7.78
N VAL A 19 3.95 10.06 -7.76
CA VAL A 19 3.22 8.90 -7.24
C VAL A 19 2.26 8.39 -8.29
N GLU A 20 2.49 7.15 -8.73
CA GLU A 20 1.62 6.43 -9.63
C GLU A 20 0.59 5.63 -8.83
N VAL A 21 -0.66 5.66 -9.27
CA VAL A 21 -1.75 4.90 -8.66
C VAL A 21 -2.40 4.05 -9.74
N GLU A 22 -2.25 2.74 -9.63
CA GLU A 22 -2.84 1.75 -10.54
C GLU A 22 -4.32 1.50 -10.26
N GLU A 23 -4.98 0.72 -11.12
CA GLU A 23 -6.40 0.41 -10.99
C GLU A 23 -6.75 -0.18 -9.62
N PHE A 24 -7.85 0.29 -9.03
CA PHE A 24 -8.30 -0.27 -7.75
C PHE A 24 -8.88 -1.66 -7.99
N GLN A 25 -8.35 -2.64 -7.27
CA GLN A 25 -8.80 -4.02 -7.35
C GLN A 25 -9.99 -4.27 -6.42
N SER A 26 -10.65 -5.42 -6.60
CA SER A 26 -11.75 -5.85 -5.74
C SER A 26 -11.25 -6.23 -4.34
N ALA A 27 -12.18 -6.31 -3.38
CA ALA A 27 -11.87 -6.78 -2.03
C ALA A 27 -11.25 -8.19 -2.00
N ALA A 28 -11.65 -9.06 -2.94
CA ALA A 28 -11.09 -10.41 -3.06
C ALA A 28 -9.57 -10.41 -3.32
N ALA A 29 -9.07 -9.43 -4.06
CA ALA A 29 -7.63 -9.26 -4.28
C ALA A 29 -6.90 -8.70 -3.05
N ALA A 30 -7.59 -7.94 -2.20
CA ALA A 30 -7.01 -7.34 -1.00
C ALA A 30 -6.77 -8.35 0.13
N PHE A 31 -7.67 -9.34 0.32
CA PHE A 31 -7.56 -10.34 1.39
C PHE A 31 -6.21 -11.08 1.44
N PRO A 32 -5.71 -11.70 0.35
CA PRO A 32 -4.43 -12.40 0.39
C PRO A 32 -3.24 -11.47 0.68
N ILE A 33 -3.30 -10.19 0.27
CA ILE A 33 -2.24 -9.19 0.57
C ILE A 33 -2.20 -8.87 2.06
N ILE A 34 -3.37 -8.73 2.69
CA ILE A 34 -3.49 -8.49 4.13
C ILE A 34 -2.92 -9.68 4.91
N GLU A 35 -3.33 -10.91 4.56
CA GLU A 35 -2.85 -12.12 5.22
C GLU A 35 -1.33 -12.29 5.09
N ASP A 36 -0.78 -12.08 3.90
CA ASP A 36 0.67 -12.13 3.66
C ASP A 36 1.41 -11.07 4.50
N SER A 37 0.87 -9.84 4.57
CA SER A 37 1.45 -8.76 5.37
C SER A 37 1.47 -9.08 6.87
N LEU A 38 0.40 -9.68 7.40
CA LEU A 38 0.32 -10.13 8.79
C LEU A 38 1.36 -11.22 9.08
N GLN A 39 1.51 -12.18 8.18
CA GLN A 39 2.48 -13.26 8.32
C GLN A 39 3.92 -12.74 8.25
N ARG A 40 4.22 -11.82 7.33
CA ARG A 40 5.53 -11.15 7.24
C ARG A 40 5.86 -10.40 8.52
N TYR A 41 4.94 -9.61 9.04
CA TYR A 41 5.13 -8.89 10.29
C TYR A 41 5.40 -9.84 11.46
N SER A 42 4.58 -10.88 11.60
CA SER A 42 4.74 -11.91 12.64
C SER A 42 6.11 -12.59 12.57
N ASN A 43 6.54 -12.97 11.36
CA ASN A 43 7.84 -13.61 11.15
C ASN A 43 9.01 -12.67 11.46
N GLN A 44 8.94 -11.42 11.02
CA GLN A 44 9.97 -10.42 11.35
C GLN A 44 10.04 -10.21 12.86
N ARG A 45 8.89 -10.02 13.53
CA ARG A 45 8.82 -9.80 14.97
C ARG A 45 9.41 -10.97 15.76
N ARG A 46 9.17 -12.22 15.34
CA ARG A 46 9.75 -13.43 15.98
C ARG A 46 11.26 -13.53 15.83
N ARG A 47 11.81 -13.01 14.74
CA ARG A 47 13.26 -13.00 14.47
C ARG A 47 13.98 -11.82 15.12
N GLY A 48 13.24 -10.86 15.68
CA GLY A 48 13.75 -9.57 16.13
C GLY A 48 13.73 -8.53 15.01
N PHE A 49 13.56 -7.26 15.38
CA PHE A 49 13.83 -6.14 14.48
C PHE A 49 15.33 -5.86 14.58
N LEU A 50 16.07 -6.13 13.50
CA LEU A 50 17.46 -5.69 13.38
C LEU A 50 17.50 -4.16 13.25
#